data_AF-A0A1R4LP94-F1
#
_entry.id   AF-A0A1R4LP94-F1
#
_cell.length_a   1.000
_cell.length_b   1.000
_cell.length_c   1.000
_cell.angle_alpha   90.00
_cell.angle_beta   90.00
_cell.angle_gamma   90.00
#
_symmetry.space_group_name_H-M   'P 1'
#
loop_
_entity.id
_entity.type
_entity.pdbx_description
1 polymer ?
#
loop_
_entity_poly.entity_id
_entity_poly.type
_entity_poly.pdbx_seq_one_letter_code
_entity_poly.pdbx_strand_id
1 'polypeptide(L)'
;MISNAPVGIRQIRIRLLALGCGLLMLSAVMSFVKETIWLWTVPFAVIVLLYALIAPMKLQFVIKTFDKIHTLIGKILFWVLFFIFITPLSWLLRLFRPKLIPLKIDKNISSYWGKPEKDTLTSDDFIKQF
;
A
#
# COMPACT_ATOMS: atom_id res chain seq x y z
N MET A 1 4.20 16.28 4.50
CA MET A 1 3.43 17.25 3.70
C MET A 1 2.11 16.62 3.30
N ILE A 2 1.00 17.05 3.90
CA ILE A 2 -0.34 16.68 3.43
C ILE A 2 -0.60 17.57 2.21
N SER A 3 -0.64 16.99 1.01
CA SER A 3 -0.92 17.77 -0.19
C SER A 3 -2.36 18.28 -0.09
N ASN A 4 -2.53 19.56 0.24
CA ASN A 4 -3.80 20.28 0.17
C ASN A 4 -4.10 20.69 -1.28
N ALA A 5 -3.86 19.80 -2.25
CA ALA A 5 -4.30 20.04 -3.61
C ALA A 5 -5.84 20.07 -3.60
N PRO A 6 -6.49 21.04 -4.24
CA PRO A 6 -7.94 21.05 -4.36
C PRO A 6 -8.36 19.81 -5.13
N VAL A 7 -8.92 18.83 -4.41
CA VAL A 7 -9.43 17.59 -5.01
C VAL A 7 -10.58 18.00 -5.95
N GLY A 8 -10.42 17.71 -7.24
CA GLY A 8 -11.44 18.03 -8.24
C GLY A 8 -12.78 17.39 -7.90
N ILE A 9 -13.89 18.11 -8.13
CA ILE A 9 -15.27 17.69 -7.81
C ILE A 9 -15.57 16.28 -8.36
N ARG A 10 -15.03 15.93 -9.53
CA ARG A 10 -15.14 14.61 -10.16
C ARG A 10 -14.54 13.49 -9.30
N GLN A 11 -13.36 13.70 -8.71
CA GLN A 11 -12.70 12.69 -7.89
C GLN A 11 -13.46 12.47 -6.57
N ILE A 12 -14.01 13.53 -5.99
CA ILE A 12 -14.86 13.45 -4.78
C ILE A 12 -16.08 12.57 -5.04
N ARG A 13 -16.76 12.76 -6.20
CA ARG A 13 -17.92 11.95 -6.60
C ARG A 13 -17.55 10.47 -6.76
N ILE A 14 -16.45 10.16 -7.44
CA ILE A 14 -16.01 8.77 -7.65
C ILE A 14 -15.73 8.08 -6.31
N ARG A 15 -15.04 8.75 -5.38
CA ARG A 15 -14.75 8.20 -4.04
C ARG A 15 -16.02 7.96 -3.23
N LEU A 16 -17.00 8.86 -3.31
CA LEU A 16 -18.29 8.72 -2.63
C LEU A 16 -19.13 7.58 -3.20
N LEU A 17 -19.18 7.44 -4.52
CA LEU A 17 -19.86 6.33 -5.18
C LEU A 17 -19.20 5.00 -4.84
N ALA A 18 -17.87 4.95 -4.81
CA ALA A 18 -17.13 3.76 -4.39
C ALA A 18 -17.44 3.38 -2.94
N LEU A 19 -17.54 4.36 -2.03
CA LEU A 19 -17.91 4.13 -0.63
C LEU A 19 -19.35 3.58 -0.52
N GLY A 20 -20.32 4.18 -1.22
CA GLY A 20 -21.70 3.70 -1.24
C GLY A 20 -21.83 2.30 -1.82
N CYS A 21 -21.13 2.01 -2.91
CA CYS A 21 -21.07 0.68 -3.52
C CYS A 21 -20.43 -0.36 -2.58
N GLY A 22 -19.33 0.01 -1.92
CA GLY A 22 -18.69 -0.84 -0.91
C GLY A 22 -19.62 -1.13 0.27
N LEU A 23 -20.38 -0.14 0.74
CA LEU A 23 -21.38 -0.33 1.80
C LEU A 23 -22.51 -1.28 1.36
N LEU A 24 -22.96 -1.18 0.10
CA LEU A 24 -23.95 -2.10 -0.46
C LEU A 24 -23.42 -3.52 -0.59
N MET A 25 -22.17 -3.69 -1.01
CA MET A 25 -21.52 -5.02 -1.03
C MET A 25 -21.35 -5.61 0.37
N LEU A 26 -20.92 -4.80 1.34
CA LEU A 26 -20.75 -5.25 2.72
C LEU A 26 -22.10 -5.60 3.34
N SER A 27 -23.11 -4.78 3.07
CA SER A 27 -24.48 -5.11 3.40
C SER A 27 -24.78 -6.47 2.74
N ALA A 28 -24.70 -6.60 1.40
CA ALA A 28 -24.93 -7.85 0.63
C ALA A 28 -24.40 -9.12 1.30
N VAL A 29 -23.14 -9.09 1.74
CA VAL A 29 -22.50 -10.19 2.46
C VAL A 29 -23.17 -10.49 3.80
N MET A 30 -23.51 -9.47 4.61
CA MET A 30 -24.20 -9.65 5.89
C MET A 30 -25.59 -10.28 5.75
N SER A 31 -26.32 -10.11 4.64
CA SER A 31 -27.60 -10.83 4.43
C SER A 31 -27.39 -12.32 4.28
N PHE A 32 -26.30 -12.74 3.62
CA PHE A 32 -26.00 -14.16 3.47
C PHE A 32 -25.64 -14.82 4.80
N VAL A 33 -25.10 -14.07 5.75
CA VAL A 33 -24.76 -14.55 7.11
C VAL A 33 -26.00 -14.59 8.04
N LYS A 34 -27.18 -14.17 7.57
CA LYS A 34 -28.44 -14.08 8.34
C LYS A 34 -28.36 -13.18 9.59
N GLU A 35 -27.49 -12.18 9.59
CA GLU A 35 -27.48 -11.20 10.67
C GLU A 35 -28.64 -10.21 10.53
N THR A 36 -29.43 -10.05 11.59
CA THR A 36 -30.56 -9.10 11.67
C THR A 36 -30.14 -7.64 11.43
N ILE A 37 -28.84 -7.36 11.54
CA ILE A 37 -28.22 -6.04 11.30
C ILE A 37 -28.39 -5.59 9.83
N TRP A 38 -28.64 -6.52 8.90
CA TRP A 38 -28.92 -6.21 7.49
C TRP A 38 -30.06 -5.18 7.30
N LEU A 39 -31.14 -5.30 8.07
CA LEU A 39 -32.33 -4.45 7.95
C LEU A 39 -32.01 -2.96 8.16
N TRP A 40 -30.98 -2.66 8.94
CA TRP A 40 -30.54 -1.29 9.22
C TRP A 40 -29.42 -0.84 8.27
N THR A 41 -28.57 -1.75 7.81
CA THR A 41 -27.42 -1.40 6.96
C THR A 41 -27.83 -1.09 5.51
N VAL A 42 -28.85 -1.75 4.97
CA VAL A 42 -29.37 -1.46 3.61
C VAL A 42 -29.93 -0.05 3.46
N PRO A 43 -30.93 0.39 4.26
CA PRO A 43 -31.47 1.74 4.11
C PRO A 43 -30.40 2.80 4.38
N PHE A 44 -29.48 2.54 5.30
CA PHE A 44 -28.33 3.42 5.54
C PHE A 44 -27.42 3.54 4.31
N ALA A 45 -27.06 2.42 3.67
CA ALA A 45 -26.25 2.43 2.45
C ALA A 45 -26.94 3.18 1.29
N VAL A 46 -28.24 2.98 1.12
CA VAL A 46 -29.05 3.65 0.09
C VAL A 46 -29.13 5.17 0.35
N ILE A 47 -29.34 5.58 1.60
CA ILE A 47 -29.34 7.00 1.98
C ILE A 47 -27.98 7.63 1.69
N VAL A 48 -26.88 6.98 2.07
CA VAL A 48 -25.51 7.47 1.81
C VAL A 48 -25.25 7.59 0.30
N LEU A 49 -25.73 6.63 -0.50
CA LEU A 49 -25.56 6.65 -1.96
C LEU A 49 -26.38 7.76 -2.62
N LEU A 50 -27.63 7.96 -2.20
CA LEU A 50 -28.47 9.07 -2.67
C LEU A 50 -27.85 10.42 -2.29
N TYR A 51 -27.33 10.54 -1.07
CA TYR A 51 -26.69 11.76 -0.59
C TYR A 51 -25.38 12.05 -1.33
N ALA A 52 -24.63 11.01 -1.69
CA ALA A 52 -23.46 11.11 -2.56
C ALA A 52 -23.80 11.64 -3.97
N LEU A 53 -24.98 11.31 -4.49
CA LEU A 53 -25.47 11.79 -5.79
C LEU A 53 -25.86 13.27 -5.76
N ILE A 54 -26.58 13.69 -4.71
CA ILE A 54 -27.23 15.01 -4.65
C ILE A 54 -26.23 16.11 -4.21
N ALA A 55 -25.39 15.85 -3.21
CA ALA A 55 -24.56 16.90 -2.60
C ALA A 55 -23.15 16.42 -2.19
N PRO A 56 -22.25 16.16 -3.15
CA PRO A 56 -20.90 15.67 -2.88
C PRO A 56 -20.04 16.66 -2.07
N MET A 57 -20.36 17.96 -2.11
CA MET A 57 -19.60 18.99 -1.39
C MET A 57 -19.82 18.96 0.12
N LYS A 58 -20.97 18.51 0.63
CA LYS A 58 -21.21 18.39 2.08
C LYS A 58 -20.53 17.16 2.67
N LEU A 59 -20.44 16.08 1.90
CA LEU A 59 -19.81 14.82 2.30
C LEU A 59 -18.27 14.81 2.19
N GLN A 60 -17.66 15.90 1.72
CA GLN A 60 -16.20 16.02 1.67
C GLN A 60 -15.54 15.87 3.05
N PHE A 61 -16.23 16.26 4.13
CA PHE A 61 -15.71 16.16 5.49
C PHE A 61 -15.52 14.69 5.92
N VAL A 62 -16.45 13.82 5.51
CA VAL A 62 -16.39 12.38 5.78
C VAL A 62 -15.16 11.79 5.12
N ILE A 63 -14.96 12.04 3.82
CA ILE A 63 -13.80 11.54 3.06
C ILE A 63 -12.49 12.03 3.68
N LYS A 64 -12.40 13.32 4.02
CA LYS A 64 -11.19 13.88 4.66
C LYS A 64 -10.89 13.23 6.01
N THR A 65 -11.93 12.88 6.77
CA THR A 65 -11.77 12.18 8.05
C THR A 65 -11.27 10.76 7.83
N PHE A 66 -11.84 10.04 6.87
CA PHE A 66 -11.36 8.71 6.48
C PHE A 66 -9.92 8.74 5.96
N ASP A 67 -9.54 9.71 5.13
CA ASP A 67 -8.17 9.86 4.63
C ASP A 67 -7.17 10.11 5.78
N LYS A 68 -7.56 10.90 6.79
CA LYS A 68 -6.74 11.11 8.00
C LYS A 68 -6.56 9.81 8.78
N ILE A 69 -7.66 9.08 9.03
CA ILE A 69 -7.64 7.80 9.74
C ILE A 69 -6.77 6.80 8.98
N HIS A 70 -6.97 6.67 7.67
CA HIS A 70 -6.20 5.78 6.81
C HIS A 70 -4.70 6.11 6.85
N THR A 71 -4.35 7.40 6.79
CA THR A 71 -2.95 7.84 6.89
C THR A 71 -2.35 7.51 8.26
N LEU A 72 -3.12 7.68 9.34
CA LEU A 72 -2.67 7.35 10.69
C LEU A 72 -2.42 5.85 10.84
N ILE A 73 -3.38 5.03 10.40
CA ILE A 73 -3.27 3.57 10.41
C ILE A 73 -2.09 3.11 9.57
N GLY A 74 -1.92 3.66 8.36
CA GLY A 74 -0.80 3.33 7.48
C GLY A 74 0.54 3.61 8.14
N LYS A 75 0.71 4.77 8.78
CA LYS A 75 1.93 5.10 9.53
C LYS A 75 2.21 4.12 10.67
N ILE A 76 1.18 3.79 11.46
CA ILE A 76 1.31 2.85 12.56
C ILE A 76 1.68 1.46 12.03
N LEU A 77 1.00 1.00 10.97
CA LEU A 77 1.25 -0.30 10.36
C LEU A 77 2.69 -0.40 9.83
N PHE A 78 3.17 0.63 9.12
CA PHE A 78 4.56 0.66 8.65
C PHE A 78 5.55 0.71 9.80
N TRP A 79 5.26 1.49 10.85
CA TRP A 79 6.12 1.55 12.02
C TRP A 79 6.22 0.18 12.71
N VAL A 80 5.08 -0.48 12.92
CA VAL A 80 5.01 -1.84 13.47
C VAL A 80 5.75 -2.84 12.59
N LEU A 81 5.51 -2.82 11.28
CA LEU A 81 6.17 -3.72 10.32
C LEU A 81 7.69 -3.57 10.39
N PHE A 82 8.19 -2.32 10.40
CA PHE A 82 9.63 -2.07 10.46
C PHE A 82 10.22 -2.45 11.81
N PHE A 83 9.65 -1.98 12.92
CA PHE A 83 10.24 -2.20 14.23
C PHE A 83 10.12 -3.65 14.72
N ILE A 84 9.01 -4.32 14.44
CA ILE A 84 8.74 -5.67 14.96
C ILE A 84 9.27 -6.76 14.04
N PHE A 85 9.27 -6.56 12.72
CA PHE A 85 9.70 -7.60 11.79
C PHE A 85 11.06 -7.29 11.18
N ILE A 86 11.21 -6.13 10.53
CA ILE A 86 12.41 -5.83 9.73
C ILE A 86 13.64 -5.60 10.60
N THR A 87 13.51 -4.83 11.68
CA THR A 87 14.63 -4.49 12.57
C THR A 87 15.22 -5.72 13.28
N PRO A 88 14.42 -6.57 13.96
CA PRO A 88 14.99 -7.76 14.60
C PRO A 88 15.51 -8.75 13.58
N LEU A 89 14.88 -8.88 12.40
CA LEU A 89 15.40 -9.71 11.32
C LEU A 89 16.78 -9.20 10.86
N SER A 90 16.93 -7.88 10.70
CA SER A 90 18.20 -7.27 10.32
C SER A 90 19.28 -7.47 11.38
N TRP A 91 18.92 -7.38 12.67
CA TRP A 91 19.80 -7.70 13.78
C TRP A 91 20.20 -9.17 13.81
N LEU A 92 19.25 -10.07 13.52
CA LEU A 92 19.49 -11.50 13.41
C LEU A 92 20.50 -11.78 12.29
N LEU A 93 20.27 -11.24 11.09
CA LEU A 93 21.22 -11.34 9.98
C LEU A 93 22.60 -10.77 10.35
N ARG A 94 22.64 -9.66 11.12
CA ARG A 94 23.90 -9.10 11.59
C ARG A 94 24.62 -9.99 12.61
N LEU A 95 23.89 -10.72 13.46
CA LEU A 95 24.45 -11.62 14.46
C LEU A 95 24.98 -12.90 13.82
N PHE A 96 24.20 -13.52 12.93
CA PHE A 96 24.61 -14.74 12.24
C PHE A 96 25.63 -14.50 11.11
N ARG A 97 25.77 -13.24 10.64
CA ARG A 97 26.64 -12.84 9.52
C ARG A 97 26.73 -13.91 8.43
N PRO A 98 25.59 -14.35 7.85
CA PRO A 98 25.67 -15.26 6.72
C PRO A 98 26.57 -14.59 5.67
N LYS A 99 27.49 -15.35 5.05
CA LYS A 99 28.43 -14.87 4.02
C LYS A 99 27.70 -14.54 2.70
N LEU A 100 26.57 -13.82 2.79
CA LEU A 100 25.77 -13.38 1.64
C LEU A 100 26.53 -12.34 0.82
N ILE A 101 27.34 -11.52 1.48
CA ILE A 101 28.18 -10.50 0.85
C ILE A 101 29.57 -10.58 1.50
N PRO A 102 30.66 -10.68 0.72
CA PRO A 102 32.01 -10.58 1.26
C PRO A 102 32.25 -9.15 1.75
N LEU A 103 32.08 -8.91 3.06
CA LEU A 103 32.32 -7.60 3.68
C LEU A 103 33.82 -7.22 3.76
N LYS A 104 34.72 -8.19 3.56
CA LYS A 104 36.17 -7.95 3.51
C LYS A 104 36.62 -7.86 2.06
N ILE A 105 37.34 -6.80 1.74
CA ILE A 105 38.06 -6.67 0.48
C ILE A 105 39.17 -7.73 0.48
N ASP A 106 39.03 -8.72 -0.39
CA ASP A 106 40.06 -9.72 -0.62
C ASP A 106 41.13 -9.12 -1.53
N LYS A 107 42.36 -8.96 -1.01
CA LYS A 107 43.50 -8.43 -1.77
C LYS A 107 43.96 -9.40 -2.88
N ASN A 108 43.52 -10.65 -2.88
CA ASN A 108 43.84 -11.63 -3.92
C ASN A 108 42.87 -11.62 -5.09
N ILE A 109 41.78 -10.85 -5.03
CA ILE A 109 40.82 -10.75 -6.13
C ILE A 109 41.09 -9.45 -6.90
N SER A 110 41.23 -9.57 -8.22
CA SER A 110 41.58 -8.44 -9.11
C SER A 110 40.47 -7.39 -9.24
N SER A 111 39.23 -7.73 -8.89
CA SER A 111 38.09 -6.81 -8.99
C SER A 111 37.07 -7.04 -7.87
N TYR A 112 36.27 -6.01 -7.57
CA TYR A 112 35.12 -6.11 -6.66
C TYR A 112 34.13 -7.20 -7.11
N TRP A 113 34.03 -7.41 -8.42
CA TRP A 113 33.13 -8.35 -9.08
C TRP A 113 33.77 -9.72 -9.29
N GLY A 114 34.49 -10.27 -8.30
CA GLY A 114 34.95 -11.67 -8.32
C GLY A 114 35.54 -12.13 -9.67
N LYS A 115 35.24 -13.37 -10.06
CA LYS A 115 35.40 -13.83 -11.45
C LYS A 115 34.11 -13.55 -12.22
N PRO A 116 34.17 -12.97 -13.42
CA PRO A 116 32.99 -12.83 -14.27
C PRO A 116 32.44 -14.22 -14.61
N GLU A 117 31.11 -14.32 -14.76
CA GLU A 117 30.44 -15.58 -15.11
C GLU A 117 30.81 -16.06 -16.52
N LYS A 118 31.29 -15.15 -17.37
CA LYS A 118 31.85 -15.44 -18.69
C LYS A 118 33.30 -14.99 -18.78
N ASP A 119 34.16 -15.87 -19.26
CA ASP A 119 35.57 -15.57 -19.54
C ASP A 119 35.76 -14.74 -20.83
N THR A 120 34.76 -14.70 -21.72
CA THR A 120 34.85 -14.02 -23.02
C THR A 120 33.68 -13.08 -23.27
N LEU A 121 33.99 -11.80 -23.53
CA LEU A 121 33.04 -10.78 -23.97
C LEU A 121 32.63 -11.03 -25.42
N THR A 122 31.34 -11.10 -25.70
CA THR A 122 30.80 -11.27 -27.06
C THR A 122 30.31 -9.92 -27.60
N SER A 123 30.32 -9.72 -28.92
CA SER A 123 29.80 -8.51 -29.58
C SER A 123 28.37 -8.15 -29.12
N ASP A 124 27.54 -9.17 -28.87
CA ASP A 124 26.17 -9.04 -28.36
C ASP A 124 26.08 -8.42 -26.96
N ASP A 125 27.12 -8.57 -26.13
CA ASP A 125 27.12 -8.02 -24.76
C ASP A 125 27.22 -6.48 -24.79
N PHE A 126 27.91 -5.92 -25.78
CA PHE A 126 28.01 -4.46 -25.97
C PHE A 126 26.69 -3.84 -26.43
N ILE A 127 25.91 -4.57 -27.24
CA ILE A 127 24.61 -4.11 -27.73
C ILE A 127 23.59 -4.00 -26.59
N LYS A 128 23.69 -4.87 -25.57
CA LYS A 128 22.76 -4.91 -24.43
C LYS A 128 23.03 -3.86 -23.34
N GLN A 129 24.17 -3.17 -23.41
CA GLN A 129 24.59 -2.20 -22.39
C GLN A 129 24.06 -0.78 -22.64
N PHE A 130 23.64 -0.48 -23.87
CA PHE A 130 23.08 0.80 -24.31
C PHE A 130 21.60 0.67 -24.65
#